data_AF-M4E6K8-F1
#
_entry.id   AF-M4E6K8-F1
#
_cell.length_a   1.000
_cell.length_b   1.000
_cell.length_c   1.000
_cell.angle_alpha   90.00
_cell.angle_beta   90.00
_cell.angle_gamma   90.00
#
_symmetry.space_group_name_H-M   'P 1'
#
loop_
_entity.id
_entity.type
_entity.pdbx_description
1 polymer ?
#
loop_
_entity_poly.entity_id
_entity_poly.type
_entity_poly.pdbx_seq_one_letter_code
_entity_poly.pdbx_strand_id
1 'polypeptide(L)'
;MQSAANFPLKWNLSPLVSSSKVQLVNLKFRKAHALHCLRSEGHEEKFENSSQDKLGVSSVIKEDKHKDIWSLFREAQQNILYLNKQRLAAVEELEKLKNERVELLEKINQLEEESHIVVKKDKSSILWELLLRVDSMVLNGLIGTEEASSMRQLVREHQANISEFPLDVLQQGDAQVLAELRQLPNRGKRNGLHVIHICTEMDPLVSVGPLASYITGLSCALQGKGYLVEVILPKYSTLDLDEVEGLREIEADAYSYFNGQLHANRIWNGVVSGVGVTLIQPVYYGSMFSRDKVYGYSDDVDRFAYFSRASLDYIAKSGKQPDVLHIHNWQTAIVGPLFWDVFVNQGLEGTRILLTCQGFDSKASHVASFLFFPLCLVPPEKLELCGLDPASVHRADRLQDNTNPQLVNLLKGGIVYSNKVVIMPSSPSEGRTLHRNSIPGLEPTLAVHKEKLCFAPFGLDNSKWDPSIDVYLPENYSAEDIKGKSICKAELQRQLGLVEDVSTTIVGCIFSEISGVDLQSLKSLVRRTAKNDVQFVIMMMNEDQMIIKELEKAQDEIEKKDGRLWELKIMEAMEKDLCCDVHVSAYTSIKNL
;
A
#
# COMPACT_ATOMS: atom_id res chain seq x y z
N MET A 1 -13.68 22.33 -59.37
CA MET A 1 -14.35 21.09 -59.83
C MET A 1 -15.08 20.56 -58.61
N GLN A 2 -16.31 21.03 -58.31
CA GLN A 2 -17.60 20.43 -58.70
C GLN A 2 -17.62 18.91 -58.46
N SER A 3 -18.50 18.29 -57.67
CA SER A 3 -19.88 18.59 -57.23
C SER A 3 -20.18 17.78 -55.93
N ALA A 4 -20.89 18.28 -54.91
CA ALA A 4 -22.37 18.31 -54.75
C ALA A 4 -23.04 16.91 -54.96
N ALA A 5 -24.00 16.38 -54.18
CA ALA A 5 -24.95 16.94 -53.22
C ALA A 5 -25.74 15.82 -52.47
N ASN A 6 -26.52 16.22 -51.45
CA ASN A 6 -27.86 15.73 -51.04
C ASN A 6 -28.05 14.54 -50.05
N PHE A 7 -28.58 14.91 -48.86
CA PHE A 7 -29.60 14.19 -48.04
C PHE A 7 -30.96 14.13 -48.80
N PRO A 8 -31.99 13.27 -48.48
CA PRO A 8 -32.66 13.16 -47.16
C PRO A 8 -33.45 11.86 -46.75
N LEU A 9 -33.86 11.84 -45.47
CA LEU A 9 -35.07 11.28 -44.78
C LEU A 9 -35.75 9.91 -45.12
N LYS A 10 -35.87 9.09 -44.04
CA LYS A 10 -37.04 8.32 -43.46
C LYS A 10 -38.00 7.49 -44.33
N TRP A 11 -38.35 6.29 -43.83
CA TRP A 11 -39.68 5.74 -43.39
C TRP A 11 -39.55 4.19 -43.22
N ASN A 12 -39.61 3.62 -42.01
CA ASN A 12 -40.74 3.01 -41.28
C ASN A 12 -41.28 1.64 -41.79
N LEU A 13 -41.15 0.57 -40.97
CA LEU A 13 -42.27 -0.24 -40.38
C LEU A 13 -41.78 -1.55 -39.69
N SER A 14 -42.30 -1.77 -38.47
CA SER A 14 -42.24 -2.95 -37.57
C SER A 14 -43.35 -3.97 -37.93
N PRO A 15 -43.74 -5.03 -37.14
CA PRO A 15 -43.34 -5.50 -35.79
C PRO A 15 -43.24 -7.05 -35.61
N LEU A 16 -42.72 -7.51 -34.45
CA LEU A 16 -43.21 -8.73 -33.77
C LEU A 16 -42.83 -8.75 -32.27
N VAL A 17 -43.77 -9.27 -31.49
CA VAL A 17 -43.96 -9.17 -30.03
C VAL A 17 -43.52 -10.45 -29.34
N SER A 18 -42.94 -10.35 -28.13
CA SER A 18 -43.10 -11.30 -26.99
C SER A 18 -42.16 -10.87 -25.85
N SER A 19 -42.64 -10.16 -24.83
CA SER A 19 -43.17 -10.66 -23.55
C SER A 19 -42.10 -11.03 -22.51
N SER A 20 -41.98 -10.18 -21.47
CA SER A 20 -41.77 -10.57 -20.07
C SER A 20 -41.93 -9.34 -19.16
N LYS A 21 -42.86 -9.45 -18.21
CA LYS A 21 -43.28 -8.44 -17.23
C LYS A 21 -42.26 -8.30 -16.11
N VAL A 22 -41.93 -7.09 -15.70
CA VAL A 22 -41.49 -6.80 -14.32
C VAL A 22 -42.21 -5.55 -13.80
N GLN A 23 -42.78 -5.70 -12.61
CA GLN A 23 -43.68 -4.77 -11.93
C GLN A 23 -42.90 -3.63 -11.26
N LEU A 24 -43.42 -2.40 -11.40
CA LEU A 24 -43.06 -1.24 -10.59
C LEU A 24 -43.79 -1.31 -9.25
N VAL A 25 -43.04 -1.48 -8.15
CA VAL A 25 -43.56 -1.39 -6.78
C VAL A 25 -43.35 0.04 -6.28
N ASN A 26 -44.47 0.72 -6.04
CA ASN A 26 -44.53 2.09 -5.53
C ASN A 26 -44.90 2.04 -4.04
N LEU A 27 -43.94 2.35 -3.16
CA LEU A 27 -44.13 2.36 -1.71
C LEU A 27 -44.58 3.76 -1.24
N LYS A 28 -45.90 3.95 -1.19
CA LYS A 28 -46.53 5.07 -0.47
C LYS A 28 -46.57 4.77 1.03
N PHE A 29 -45.81 5.52 1.83
CA PHE A 29 -45.97 5.57 3.28
C PHE A 29 -47.18 6.46 3.64
N ARG A 30 -48.21 5.86 4.27
CA ARG A 30 -49.22 6.55 5.07
C ARG A 30 -49.05 6.09 6.53
N LYS A 31 -48.75 7.03 7.43
CA LYS A 31 -48.90 6.88 8.88
C LYS A 31 -50.13 7.69 9.30
N ALA A 32 -51.05 7.07 10.03
CA ALA A 32 -51.82 7.70 11.11
C ALA A 32 -52.68 6.66 11.82
N HIS A 33 -52.47 6.59 13.14
CA HIS A 33 -53.42 6.19 14.20
C HIS A 33 -53.91 4.73 14.23
N ALA A 34 -54.28 4.16 15.36
CA ALA A 34 -54.10 4.40 16.79
C ALA A 34 -54.69 3.16 17.47
N LEU A 35 -54.27 2.94 18.72
CA LEU A 35 -54.91 2.11 19.75
C LEU A 35 -56.33 1.58 19.45
N HIS A 36 -56.50 0.27 19.65
CA HIS A 36 -57.70 -0.22 20.33
C HIS A 36 -57.38 -1.47 21.16
N CYS A 37 -57.18 -1.24 22.46
CA CYS A 37 -57.70 -2.13 23.48
C CYS A 37 -59.24 -2.11 23.40
N LEU A 38 -59.90 -3.23 23.66
CA LEU A 38 -61.09 -3.35 24.51
C LEU A 38 -61.80 -4.68 24.23
N ARG A 39 -62.00 -5.46 25.29
CA ARG A 39 -63.32 -5.82 25.85
C ARG A 39 -63.06 -6.81 27.01
N SER A 40 -63.83 -6.86 28.09
CA SER A 40 -64.98 -6.11 28.60
C SER A 40 -65.45 -6.82 29.87
N GLU A 41 -66.32 -6.15 30.63
CA GLU A 41 -67.20 -6.65 31.71
C GLU A 41 -66.53 -6.60 33.09
N GLY A 42 -66.84 -5.68 34.02
CA GLY A 42 -68.05 -4.88 34.22
C GLY A 42 -68.84 -5.47 35.39
N HIS A 43 -68.91 -4.77 36.52
CA HIS A 43 -70.17 -4.46 37.22
C HIS A 43 -69.94 -3.49 38.39
N GLU A 44 -70.96 -2.67 38.60
CA GLU A 44 -71.07 -1.50 39.46
C GLU A 44 -71.08 -1.85 40.95
N GLU A 45 -70.68 -0.90 41.80
CA GLU A 45 -71.53 -0.43 42.91
C GLU A 45 -70.95 0.84 43.56
N LYS A 46 -71.78 1.88 43.64
CA LYS A 46 -71.59 3.09 44.46
C LYS A 46 -71.80 2.73 45.93
N PHE A 47 -71.15 3.40 46.89
CA PHE A 47 -71.83 3.97 48.06
C PHE A 47 -70.90 4.88 48.88
N GLU A 48 -71.54 5.83 49.56
CA GLU A 48 -71.06 7.09 50.09
C GLU A 48 -70.31 6.98 51.42
N ASN A 49 -69.36 7.89 51.63
CA ASN A 49 -68.97 8.32 52.97
C ASN A 49 -70.02 9.33 53.48
N SER A 50 -70.73 8.99 54.57
CA SER A 50 -71.37 9.98 55.43
C SER A 50 -70.94 9.75 56.88
N SER A 51 -70.28 10.76 57.45
CA SER A 51 -70.05 10.91 58.87
C SER A 51 -71.37 11.24 59.57
N GLN A 52 -71.68 10.49 60.63
CA GLN A 52 -72.81 10.75 61.53
C GLN A 52 -72.45 11.80 62.58
N ASP A 53 -73.42 12.64 62.91
CA ASP A 53 -73.64 13.15 64.27
C ASP A 53 -75.08 12.78 64.66
N LYS A 54 -75.27 12.10 65.81
CA LYS A 54 -76.57 11.99 66.48
C LYS A 54 -76.39 12.21 67.99
N LEU A 55 -77.19 13.14 68.51
CA LEU A 55 -77.39 13.43 69.93
C LEU A 55 -77.93 12.21 70.72
N GLY A 56 -77.47 12.06 71.97
CA GLY A 56 -78.33 11.68 73.10
C GLY A 56 -78.08 10.32 73.77
N VAL A 57 -77.33 10.33 74.89
CA VAL A 57 -77.68 9.84 76.27
C VAL A 57 -78.47 8.50 76.35
N SER A 58 -78.13 7.44 77.09
CA SER A 58 -77.48 7.29 78.40
C SER A 58 -77.13 5.82 78.71
N SER A 59 -76.02 5.63 79.43
CA SER A 59 -75.76 4.62 80.49
C SER A 59 -76.41 3.23 80.47
N VAL A 60 -75.62 2.22 80.09
CA VAL A 60 -75.34 1.04 80.94
C VAL A 60 -73.84 0.73 80.79
N ILE A 61 -73.03 1.40 81.61
CA ILE A 61 -71.58 1.41 81.56
C ILE A 61 -71.09 0.62 82.77
N LYS A 62 -70.44 -0.54 82.56
CA LYS A 62 -69.20 -0.93 83.29
C LYS A 62 -68.64 -2.32 82.92
N GLU A 63 -69.43 -3.27 82.43
CA GLU A 63 -68.91 -4.62 82.09
C GLU A 63 -68.52 -4.78 80.61
N ASP A 64 -69.22 -4.11 79.68
CA ASP A 64 -68.88 -4.20 78.25
C ASP A 64 -67.63 -3.41 77.87
N LYS A 65 -67.32 -2.30 78.56
CA LYS A 65 -66.11 -1.51 78.26
C LYS A 65 -64.81 -2.28 78.48
N HIS A 66 -64.77 -3.22 79.44
CA HIS A 66 -63.56 -3.99 79.69
C HIS A 66 -63.35 -5.07 78.63
N LYS A 67 -64.42 -5.72 78.14
CA LYS A 67 -64.36 -6.65 77.01
C LYS A 67 -64.03 -5.93 75.70
N ASP A 68 -64.54 -4.71 75.50
CA ASP A 68 -64.22 -3.86 74.36
C ASP A 68 -62.76 -3.39 74.35
N ILE A 69 -62.20 -3.01 75.51
CA ILE A 69 -60.79 -2.63 75.58
C ILE A 69 -59.89 -3.83 75.30
N TRP A 70 -60.23 -5.02 75.82
CA TRP A 70 -59.45 -6.24 75.56
C TRP A 70 -59.63 -6.78 74.14
N SER A 71 -60.78 -6.56 73.48
CA SER A 71 -60.96 -6.89 72.05
C SER A 71 -60.16 -5.94 71.18
N LEU A 72 -60.23 -4.62 71.43
CA LEU A 72 -59.43 -3.60 70.75
C LEU A 72 -57.93 -3.81 70.97
N PHE A 73 -57.51 -4.23 72.15
CA PHE A 73 -56.10 -4.54 72.42
C PHE A 73 -55.63 -5.79 71.65
N ARG A 74 -56.48 -6.83 71.57
CA ARG A 74 -56.19 -8.01 70.74
C ARG A 74 -56.16 -7.70 69.25
N GLU A 75 -57.09 -6.87 68.78
CA GLU A 75 -57.15 -6.40 67.40
C GLU A 75 -55.95 -5.51 67.06
N ALA A 76 -55.55 -4.61 67.96
CA ALA A 76 -54.33 -3.81 67.82
C ALA A 76 -53.08 -4.70 67.78
N GLN A 77 -53.00 -5.74 68.63
CA GLN A 77 -51.90 -6.70 68.59
C GLN A 77 -51.86 -7.50 67.28
N GLN A 78 -53.02 -7.93 66.77
CA GLN A 78 -53.12 -8.61 65.48
C GLN A 78 -52.76 -7.68 64.31
N ASN A 79 -53.19 -6.42 64.34
CA ASN A 79 -52.84 -5.42 63.33
C ASN A 79 -51.35 -5.09 63.36
N ILE A 80 -50.74 -4.97 64.55
CA ILE A 80 -49.29 -4.78 64.69
C ILE A 80 -48.54 -6.00 64.14
N LEU A 81 -49.00 -7.22 64.45
CA LEU A 81 -48.38 -8.44 63.93
C LEU A 81 -48.51 -8.54 62.40
N TYR A 82 -49.67 -8.19 61.85
CA TYR A 82 -49.93 -8.17 60.43
C TYR A 82 -49.06 -7.14 59.70
N LEU A 83 -48.99 -5.91 60.22
CA LEU A 83 -48.13 -4.86 59.69
C LEU A 83 -46.65 -5.22 59.79
N ASN A 84 -46.20 -5.84 60.89
CA ASN A 84 -44.83 -6.31 61.02
C ASN A 84 -44.51 -7.44 60.03
N LYS A 85 -45.47 -8.32 59.75
CA LYS A 85 -45.32 -9.37 58.73
C LYS A 85 -45.22 -8.77 57.31
N GLN A 86 -46.03 -7.77 57.01
CA GLN A 86 -45.92 -7.04 55.73
C GLN A 86 -44.60 -6.27 55.62
N ARG A 87 -44.14 -5.63 56.70
CA ARG A 87 -42.84 -4.94 56.73
C ARG A 87 -41.69 -5.91 56.51
N LEU A 88 -41.75 -7.10 57.09
CA LEU A 88 -40.72 -8.13 56.89
C LEU A 88 -40.68 -8.59 55.43
N ALA A 89 -41.84 -8.87 54.82
CA ALA A 89 -41.91 -9.22 53.41
C ALA A 89 -41.40 -8.11 52.48
N ALA A 90 -41.74 -6.84 52.79
CA ALA A 90 -41.23 -5.69 52.04
C ALA A 90 -39.71 -5.53 52.17
N VAL A 91 -39.14 -5.80 53.35
CA VAL A 91 -37.68 -5.77 53.57
C VAL A 91 -36.99 -6.90 52.81
N GLU A 92 -37.56 -8.11 52.80
CA GLU A 92 -37.01 -9.23 52.02
C GLU A 92 -37.01 -8.94 50.51
N GLU A 93 -38.08 -8.33 49.96
CA GLU A 93 -38.08 -7.88 48.57
C GLU A 93 -37.03 -6.80 48.29
N LEU A 94 -36.84 -5.87 49.24
CA LEU A 94 -35.85 -4.81 49.11
C LEU A 94 -34.42 -5.38 49.14
N GLU A 95 -34.15 -6.38 49.99
CA GLU A 95 -32.89 -7.11 50.03
C GLU A 95 -32.63 -7.84 48.70
N LYS A 96 -33.67 -8.46 48.12
CA LYS A 96 -33.60 -9.12 46.82
C LYS A 96 -33.28 -8.13 45.69
N LEU A 97 -33.99 -7.01 45.63
CA LEU A 97 -33.73 -5.93 44.66
C LEU A 97 -32.33 -5.34 44.81
N LYS A 98 -31.84 -5.25 46.05
CA LYS A 98 -30.47 -4.78 46.32
C LYS A 98 -29.42 -5.77 45.79
N ASN A 99 -29.65 -7.06 45.95
CA ASN A 99 -28.76 -8.10 45.40
C ASN A 99 -28.80 -8.10 43.86
N GLU A 100 -29.98 -8.02 43.24
CA GLU A 100 -30.12 -7.89 41.79
C GLU A 100 -29.40 -6.63 41.27
N ARG A 101 -29.49 -5.50 41.99
CA ARG A 101 -28.76 -4.28 41.65
C ARG A 101 -27.23 -4.48 41.69
N VAL A 102 -26.71 -5.22 42.68
CA VAL A 102 -25.27 -5.50 42.79
C VAL A 102 -24.82 -6.39 41.64
N GLU A 103 -25.58 -7.43 41.31
CA GLU A 103 -25.27 -8.33 40.18
C GLU A 103 -25.31 -7.59 38.83
N LEU A 104 -26.30 -6.70 38.64
CA LEU A 104 -26.38 -5.86 37.45
C LEU A 104 -25.21 -4.87 37.36
N LEU A 105 -24.77 -4.28 38.48
CA LEU A 105 -23.60 -3.40 38.52
C LEU A 105 -22.31 -4.16 38.18
N GLU A 106 -22.16 -5.39 38.68
CA GLU A 106 -21.01 -6.24 38.39
C GLU A 106 -20.99 -6.62 36.89
N LYS A 107 -22.15 -6.90 36.32
CA LYS A 107 -22.32 -7.20 34.89
C LYS A 107 -22.08 -5.98 34.00
N ILE A 108 -22.48 -4.79 34.44
CA ILE A 108 -22.16 -3.53 33.76
C ILE A 108 -20.65 -3.30 33.78
N ASN A 109 -19.98 -3.45 34.92
CA ASN A 109 -18.53 -3.30 35.02
C ASN A 109 -17.79 -4.32 34.14
N GLN A 110 -18.26 -5.57 34.09
CA GLN A 110 -17.70 -6.60 33.23
C GLN A 110 -17.88 -6.27 31.74
N LEU A 111 -19.07 -5.77 31.35
CA LEU A 111 -19.33 -5.29 29.99
C LEU A 111 -18.51 -4.02 29.65
N GLU A 112 -18.26 -3.14 30.61
CA GLU A 112 -17.39 -1.97 30.45
C GLU A 112 -15.93 -2.39 30.26
N GLU A 113 -15.42 -3.33 31.06
CA GLU A 113 -14.07 -3.92 30.87
C GLU A 113 -13.94 -4.65 29.52
N GLU A 114 -14.95 -5.42 29.11
CA GLU A 114 -15.00 -6.05 27.79
C GLU A 114 -15.07 -5.01 26.65
N SER A 115 -15.77 -3.89 26.86
CA SER A 115 -15.84 -2.79 25.90
C SER A 115 -14.53 -1.99 25.81
N HIS A 116 -13.78 -1.87 26.91
CA HIS A 116 -12.47 -1.21 26.91
C HIS A 116 -11.39 -2.01 26.17
N ILE A 117 -11.57 -3.32 26.00
CA ILE A 117 -10.62 -4.18 25.28
C ILE A 117 -10.90 -4.22 23.77
N VAL A 118 -12.11 -3.85 23.30
CA VAL A 118 -12.44 -3.77 21.86
C VAL A 118 -13.41 -2.62 21.55
N VAL A 119 -12.98 -1.36 21.72
CA VAL A 119 -13.54 -0.24 20.94
C VAL A 119 -12.37 0.51 20.30
N LYS A 120 -11.92 0.00 19.16
CA LYS A 120 -11.42 0.90 18.11
C LYS A 120 -12.62 1.76 17.72
N LYS A 121 -12.77 2.95 18.31
CA LYS A 121 -13.79 3.91 17.87
C LYS A 121 -13.62 4.06 16.36
N ASP A 122 -14.65 3.69 15.61
CA ASP A 122 -14.65 3.80 14.16
C ASP A 122 -14.34 5.25 13.76
N LYS A 123 -13.62 5.48 12.65
CA LYS A 123 -13.21 6.83 12.22
C LYS A 123 -14.39 7.79 12.14
N SER A 124 -15.55 7.25 11.75
CA SER A 124 -16.84 7.93 11.68
C SER A 124 -17.34 8.38 13.06
N SER A 125 -17.13 7.58 14.11
CA SER A 125 -17.61 7.85 15.48
C SER A 125 -16.89 9.06 16.11
N ILE A 126 -15.55 9.13 15.94
CA ILE A 126 -14.73 10.24 16.46
C ILE A 126 -15.10 11.56 15.76
N LEU A 127 -15.35 11.50 14.45
CA LEU A 127 -15.76 12.66 13.66
C LEU A 127 -17.07 13.26 14.20
N TRP A 128 -18.10 12.44 14.41
CA TRP A 128 -19.39 12.92 14.91
C TRP A 128 -19.29 13.48 16.34
N GLU A 129 -18.50 12.85 17.19
CA GLU A 129 -18.28 13.29 18.57
C GLU A 129 -17.60 14.66 18.63
N LEU A 130 -16.57 14.91 17.80
CA LEU A 130 -15.92 16.21 17.68
C LEU A 130 -16.89 17.29 17.17
N LEU A 131 -17.70 16.99 16.15
CA LEU A 131 -18.69 17.94 15.63
C LEU A 131 -19.74 18.31 16.68
N LEU A 132 -20.25 17.32 17.42
CA LEU A 132 -21.20 17.55 18.52
C LEU A 132 -20.55 18.35 19.66
N ARG A 133 -19.26 18.13 19.95
CA ARG A 133 -18.53 18.89 20.96
C ARG A 133 -18.36 20.35 20.56
N VAL A 134 -18.03 20.63 19.29
CA VAL A 134 -17.97 22.01 18.76
C VAL A 134 -19.33 22.70 18.90
N ASP A 135 -20.44 22.01 18.61
CA ASP A 135 -21.78 22.57 18.80
C ASP A 135 -22.11 22.81 20.28
N SER A 136 -21.70 21.91 21.17
CA SER A 136 -21.81 22.11 22.63
C SER A 136 -21.01 23.31 23.12
N MET A 137 -19.80 23.56 22.58
CA MET A 137 -18.97 24.72 22.92
C MET A 137 -19.63 26.04 22.52
N VAL A 138 -20.37 26.08 21.39
CA VAL A 138 -21.16 27.26 20.99
C VAL A 138 -22.30 27.50 21.98
N LEU A 139 -23.04 26.45 22.34
CA LEU A 139 -24.16 26.57 23.27
C LEU A 139 -23.73 27.01 24.67
N ASN A 140 -22.53 26.61 25.09
CA ASN A 140 -21.94 27.00 26.37
C ASN A 140 -21.19 28.35 26.32
N GLY A 141 -21.16 29.02 25.16
CA GLY A 141 -20.53 30.34 25.00
C GLY A 141 -19.00 30.32 25.00
N LEU A 142 -18.36 29.16 24.79
CA LEU A 142 -16.90 29.03 24.77
C LEU A 142 -16.31 29.53 23.44
N ILE A 143 -17.05 29.41 22.34
CA ILE A 143 -16.66 29.87 21.00
C ILE A 143 -17.84 30.57 20.30
N GLY A 144 -17.53 31.53 19.42
CA GLY A 144 -18.53 32.20 18.60
C GLY A 144 -19.02 31.34 17.42
N THR A 145 -20.12 31.76 16.79
CA THR A 145 -20.71 31.04 15.64
C THR A 145 -19.80 31.00 14.41
N GLU A 146 -18.99 32.04 14.19
CA GLU A 146 -18.01 32.06 13.09
C GLU A 146 -16.87 31.09 13.33
N GLU A 147 -16.28 31.11 14.53
CA GLU A 147 -15.20 30.19 14.91
C GLU A 147 -15.67 28.73 14.83
N ALA A 148 -16.88 28.43 15.31
CA ALA A 148 -17.47 27.10 15.19
C ALA A 148 -17.70 26.66 13.74
N SER A 149 -18.01 27.58 12.83
CA SER A 149 -18.11 27.27 11.40
C SER A 149 -16.76 26.84 10.84
N SER A 150 -15.70 27.60 11.12
CA SER A 150 -14.32 27.26 10.71
C SER A 150 -13.87 25.92 11.31
N MET A 151 -14.18 25.66 12.57
CA MET A 151 -13.80 24.41 13.23
C MET A 151 -14.53 23.19 12.64
N ARG A 152 -15.83 23.31 12.32
CA ARG A 152 -16.58 22.23 11.64
C ARG A 152 -16.07 21.95 10.24
N GLN A 153 -15.63 22.97 9.51
CA GLN A 153 -14.99 22.80 8.21
C GLN A 153 -13.65 22.07 8.35
N LEU A 154 -12.83 22.49 9.31
CA LEU A 154 -11.52 21.90 9.57
C LEU A 154 -11.59 20.42 9.99
N VAL A 155 -12.55 20.07 10.85
CA VAL A 155 -12.83 18.67 11.24
C VAL A 155 -13.29 17.82 10.06
N ARG A 156 -14.04 18.38 9.11
CA ARG A 156 -14.45 17.68 7.87
C ARG A 156 -13.31 17.51 6.87
N GLU A 157 -12.51 18.55 6.65
CA GLU A 157 -11.39 18.51 5.70
C GLU A 157 -10.28 17.53 6.13
N HIS A 158 -10.04 17.42 7.45
CA HIS A 158 -9.02 16.53 8.00
C HIS A 158 -9.55 15.14 8.37
N GLN A 159 -10.71 14.71 7.84
CA GLN A 159 -11.35 13.43 8.16
C GLN A 159 -10.41 12.21 8.02
N ALA A 160 -9.48 12.25 7.06
CA ALA A 160 -8.49 11.19 6.84
C ALA A 160 -7.43 11.08 7.96
N ASN A 161 -7.11 12.21 8.63
CA ASN A 161 -6.07 12.32 9.65
C ASN A 161 -6.62 12.23 11.09
N ILE A 162 -7.93 12.10 11.28
CA ILE A 162 -8.58 12.00 12.60
C ILE A 162 -8.11 10.79 13.41
N SER A 163 -7.57 9.75 12.78
CA SER A 163 -6.97 8.61 13.48
C SER A 163 -5.73 8.96 14.31
N GLU A 164 -5.09 10.11 14.06
CA GLU A 164 -3.98 10.63 14.86
C GLU A 164 -4.46 11.61 15.97
N PHE A 165 -5.76 11.88 16.07
CA PHE A 165 -6.31 12.68 17.17
C PHE A 165 -6.18 11.89 18.49
N PRO A 166 -5.54 12.44 19.53
CA PRO A 166 -5.35 11.71 20.78
C PRO A 166 -6.70 11.38 21.40
N LEU A 167 -7.07 10.09 21.47
CA LEU A 167 -8.33 9.67 22.07
C LEU A 167 -8.44 10.10 23.55
N ASP A 168 -7.30 10.22 24.23
CA ASP A 168 -7.21 10.69 25.62
C ASP A 168 -7.67 12.14 25.78
N VAL A 169 -7.56 12.97 24.73
CA VAL A 169 -7.99 14.37 24.73
C VAL A 169 -9.51 14.49 24.60
N LEU A 170 -10.17 13.54 23.91
CA LEU A 170 -11.64 13.53 23.80
C LEU A 170 -12.32 13.35 25.16
N GLN A 171 -11.62 12.76 26.13
CA GLN A 171 -12.09 12.59 27.51
C GLN A 171 -11.81 13.80 28.40
N GLN A 172 -11.12 14.83 27.89
CA GLN A 172 -10.78 16.04 28.63
C GLN A 172 -11.83 17.14 28.47
N GLY A 173 -11.66 18.25 29.21
CA GLY A 173 -12.58 19.38 29.16
C GLY A 173 -12.59 20.12 27.81
N ASP A 174 -13.69 20.84 27.53
CA ASP A 174 -13.92 21.52 26.25
C ASP A 174 -12.81 22.49 25.84
N ALA A 175 -12.16 23.16 26.80
CA ALA A 175 -11.04 24.07 26.54
C ALA A 175 -9.80 23.34 25.98
N GLN A 176 -9.56 22.11 26.42
CA GLN A 176 -8.40 21.31 26.01
C GLN A 176 -8.62 20.71 24.62
N VAL A 177 -9.85 20.23 24.36
CA VAL A 177 -10.29 19.80 23.03
C VAL A 177 -10.21 20.96 22.03
N LEU A 178 -10.65 22.15 22.43
CA LEU A 178 -10.57 23.37 21.62
C LEU A 178 -9.12 23.77 21.31
N ALA A 179 -8.22 23.70 22.30
CA ALA A 179 -6.80 23.96 22.09
C ALA A 179 -6.18 22.98 21.07
N GLU A 180 -6.54 21.70 21.15
CA GLU A 180 -6.05 20.67 20.24
C GLU A 180 -6.65 20.77 18.84
N LEU A 181 -7.93 21.10 18.71
CA LEU A 181 -8.56 21.39 17.43
C LEU A 181 -7.94 22.61 16.74
N ARG A 182 -7.49 23.62 17.49
CA ARG A 182 -6.74 24.77 16.94
C ARG A 182 -5.32 24.39 16.48
N GLN A 183 -4.74 23.33 17.04
CA GLN A 183 -3.42 22.79 16.65
C GLN A 183 -3.51 21.77 15.50
N LEU A 184 -4.69 21.21 15.25
CA LEU A 184 -4.96 20.23 14.21
C LEU A 184 -4.51 20.63 12.78
N PRO A 185 -4.66 21.89 12.31
CA PRO A 185 -4.09 22.31 11.02
C PRO A 185 -2.56 22.33 11.00
N ASN A 186 -1.90 22.44 12.16
CA ASN A 186 -0.45 22.33 12.28
C ASN A 186 0.02 20.88 12.44
N ARG A 187 -0.78 20.00 13.05
CA ARG A 187 -0.46 18.55 13.19
C ARG A 187 -0.52 17.80 11.86
N GLY A 188 -1.32 18.28 10.90
CA GLY A 188 -1.40 17.74 9.54
C GLY A 188 -0.26 18.19 8.61
N LYS A 189 0.55 19.19 8.99
CA LYS A 189 1.79 19.50 8.29
C LYS A 189 2.89 18.56 8.78
N ARG A 190 2.84 17.30 8.37
CA ARG A 190 4.12 16.62 8.12
C ARG A 190 4.77 17.47 7.04
N ASN A 191 5.85 18.17 7.39
CA ASN A 191 6.67 18.81 6.36
C ASN A 191 6.97 17.71 5.34
N GLY A 192 6.49 17.90 4.11
CA GLY A 192 6.76 16.94 3.05
C GLY A 192 8.27 16.81 2.97
N LEU A 193 8.80 15.61 3.25
CA LEU A 193 10.21 15.33 3.09
C LEU A 193 10.62 15.60 1.65
N HIS A 194 11.80 16.16 1.48
CA HIS A 194 12.47 16.26 0.19
C HIS A 194 13.35 15.03 -0.02
N VAL A 195 12.95 14.19 -0.98
CA VAL A 195 13.64 12.94 -1.34
C VAL A 195 14.24 13.09 -2.73
N ILE A 196 15.55 12.85 -2.85
CA ILE A 196 16.24 12.79 -4.13
C ILE A 196 16.71 11.35 -4.37
N HIS A 197 16.23 10.74 -5.44
CA HIS A 197 16.72 9.46 -5.91
C HIS A 197 17.92 9.66 -6.84
N ILE A 198 19.03 8.97 -6.59
CA ILE A 198 20.13 8.83 -7.55
C ILE A 198 20.08 7.39 -8.06
N CYS A 199 19.72 7.21 -9.33
CA CYS A 199 19.61 5.90 -9.95
C CYS A 199 20.20 5.92 -11.37
N THR A 200 20.19 4.75 -12.01
CA THR A 200 20.69 4.53 -13.36
C THR A 200 19.56 4.23 -14.36
N GLU A 201 18.37 3.92 -13.86
CA GLU A 201 17.20 3.56 -14.67
C GLU A 201 15.92 4.11 -14.04
N MET A 202 14.94 4.46 -14.88
CA MET A 202 13.63 5.00 -14.52
C MET A 202 12.70 4.84 -15.71
N ASP A 203 11.49 4.33 -15.49
CA ASP A 203 10.48 4.17 -16.53
C ASP A 203 9.70 5.48 -16.77
N PRO A 204 9.39 5.89 -18.01
CA PRO A 204 9.69 5.24 -19.30
C PRO A 204 11.05 5.59 -19.92
N LEU A 205 11.87 6.45 -19.29
CA LEU A 205 13.08 6.99 -19.90
C LEU A 205 14.16 5.94 -20.23
N VAL A 206 14.41 5.05 -19.27
CA VAL A 206 15.46 4.02 -19.31
C VAL A 206 14.90 2.77 -18.66
N SER A 207 14.22 1.95 -19.44
CA SER A 207 13.55 0.73 -18.96
C SER A 207 14.38 -0.52 -19.25
N VAL A 208 15.47 -0.68 -18.51
CA VAL A 208 16.38 -1.84 -18.64
C VAL A 208 15.97 -3.01 -17.77
N GLY A 209 15.55 -2.74 -16.54
CA GLY A 209 15.26 -3.76 -15.55
C GLY A 209 14.07 -3.41 -14.65
N PRO A 210 13.79 -4.26 -13.66
CA PRO A 210 12.70 -4.03 -12.71
C PRO A 210 12.98 -2.87 -11.74
N LEU A 211 14.21 -2.32 -11.70
CA LEU A 211 14.47 -1.12 -10.92
C LEU A 211 13.81 0.09 -11.58
N ALA A 212 13.78 0.18 -12.92
CA ALA A 212 13.19 1.31 -13.63
C ALA A 212 11.73 1.58 -13.23
N SER A 213 10.88 0.55 -13.31
CA SER A 213 9.47 0.64 -12.92
C SER A 213 9.29 0.86 -11.42
N TYR A 214 10.18 0.28 -10.59
CA TYR A 214 10.19 0.51 -9.15
C TYR A 214 10.47 1.97 -8.80
N ILE A 215 11.45 2.63 -9.44
CA ILE A 215 11.76 4.03 -9.19
C ILE A 215 10.56 4.92 -9.51
N THR A 216 9.94 4.71 -10.67
CA THR A 216 8.78 5.50 -11.09
C THR A 216 7.60 5.28 -10.15
N GLY A 217 7.24 4.03 -9.85
CA GLY A 217 6.16 3.70 -8.94
C GLY A 217 6.38 4.21 -7.51
N LEU A 218 7.61 4.07 -6.98
CA LEU A 218 7.97 4.59 -5.66
C LEU A 218 7.89 6.12 -5.63
N SER A 219 8.40 6.79 -6.65
CA SER A 219 8.40 8.26 -6.73
C SER A 219 6.96 8.80 -6.77
N CYS A 220 6.10 8.23 -7.60
CA CYS A 220 4.68 8.59 -7.66
C CYS A 220 3.96 8.32 -6.33
N ALA A 221 4.22 7.17 -5.70
CA ALA A 221 3.61 6.83 -4.41
C ALA A 221 4.06 7.78 -3.28
N LEU A 222 5.31 8.24 -3.29
CA LEU A 222 5.83 9.22 -2.34
C LEU A 222 5.23 10.61 -2.60
N GLN A 223 5.12 11.04 -3.86
CA GLN A 223 4.44 12.28 -4.22
C GLN A 223 2.96 12.27 -3.81
N GLY A 224 2.25 11.16 -4.01
CA GLY A 224 0.87 10.99 -3.57
C GLY A 224 0.69 11.10 -2.04
N LYS A 225 1.76 10.92 -1.26
CA LYS A 225 1.80 11.16 0.19
C LYS A 225 2.17 12.60 0.57
N GLY A 226 2.41 13.48 -0.40
CA GLY A 226 2.76 14.88 -0.20
C GLY A 226 4.26 15.16 -0.04
N TYR A 227 5.14 14.22 -0.42
CA TYR A 227 6.59 14.41 -0.41
C TYR A 227 7.08 15.07 -1.70
N LEU A 228 8.14 15.88 -1.61
CA LEU A 228 8.84 16.41 -2.78
C LEU A 228 9.84 15.36 -3.24
N VAL A 229 9.63 14.81 -4.44
CA VAL A 229 10.49 13.75 -4.99
C VAL A 229 11.14 14.24 -6.29
N GLU A 230 12.46 14.06 -6.37
CA GLU A 230 13.23 14.29 -7.58
C GLU A 230 14.09 13.05 -7.91
N VAL A 231 14.40 12.87 -9.18
CA VAL A 231 15.24 11.79 -9.67
C VAL A 231 16.40 12.36 -10.47
N ILE A 232 17.63 11.92 -10.17
CA ILE A 232 18.84 12.26 -10.92
C ILE A 232 19.28 11.03 -11.71
N LEU A 233 19.45 11.20 -13.02
CA LEU A 233 19.87 10.16 -13.97
C LEU A 233 21.04 10.62 -14.83
N PRO A 234 21.87 9.69 -15.35
CA PRO A 234 22.79 10.00 -16.44
C PRO A 234 22.01 10.31 -17.72
N LYS A 235 22.48 11.27 -18.51
CA LYS A 235 21.90 11.52 -19.83
C LYS A 235 22.42 10.50 -20.85
N TYR A 236 21.73 9.36 -20.98
CA TYR A 236 22.06 8.37 -22.00
C TYR A 236 21.70 8.85 -23.41
N SER A 237 22.36 8.31 -24.43
CA SER A 237 21.96 8.52 -25.84
C SER A 237 20.67 7.81 -26.21
N THR A 238 20.33 6.74 -25.51
CA THR A 238 19.13 5.91 -25.73
C THR A 238 17.91 6.40 -24.95
N LEU A 239 17.96 7.59 -24.36
CA LEU A 239 16.83 8.15 -23.63
C LEU A 239 15.68 8.46 -24.58
N ASP A 240 14.48 8.04 -24.21
CA ASP A 240 13.27 8.52 -24.85
C ASP A 240 12.95 9.92 -24.32
N LEU A 241 13.42 10.94 -25.04
CA LEU A 241 13.24 12.34 -24.63
C LEU A 241 11.84 12.88 -24.91
N ASP A 242 11.02 12.18 -25.71
CA ASP A 242 9.66 12.61 -26.03
C ASP A 242 8.74 12.47 -24.81
N GLU A 243 9.07 11.55 -23.91
CA GLU A 243 8.39 11.34 -22.61
C GLU A 243 8.75 12.39 -21.54
N VAL A 244 9.69 13.31 -21.83
CA VAL A 244 10.11 14.35 -20.88
C VAL A 244 9.40 15.67 -21.15
N GLU A 245 8.46 16.01 -20.27
CA GLU A 245 7.77 17.29 -20.32
C GLU A 245 8.70 18.43 -19.87
N GLY A 246 8.76 19.50 -20.68
CA GLY A 246 9.47 20.73 -20.31
C GLY A 246 10.99 20.58 -20.22
N LEU A 247 11.58 19.62 -20.94
CA LEU A 247 13.03 19.41 -20.99
C LEU A 247 13.76 20.69 -21.37
N ARG A 248 14.65 21.16 -20.48
CA ARG A 248 15.49 22.34 -20.72
C ARG A 248 16.86 22.18 -20.10
N GLU A 249 17.87 22.70 -20.80
CA GLU A 249 19.21 22.87 -20.23
C GLU A 249 19.18 24.04 -19.23
N ILE A 250 19.78 23.83 -18.06
CA ILE A 250 19.94 24.87 -17.04
C ILE A 250 21.39 25.34 -17.07
N GLU A 251 21.56 26.65 -17.15
CA GLU A 251 22.86 27.29 -16.92
C GLU A 251 23.23 27.15 -15.44
N ALA A 252 24.04 26.13 -15.16
CA ALA A 252 24.58 25.86 -13.83
C ALA A 252 26.07 25.57 -13.93
N ASP A 253 26.87 26.13 -13.00
CA ASP A 253 28.32 25.89 -12.90
C ASP A 253 28.64 24.47 -12.38
N ALA A 254 28.26 23.46 -13.16
CA ALA A 254 28.34 22.05 -12.80
C ALA A 254 29.69 21.44 -13.15
N TYR A 255 30.75 21.86 -12.47
CA TYR A 255 32.07 21.19 -12.50
C TYR A 255 32.16 20.08 -11.47
N SER A 256 32.67 18.91 -11.87
CA SER A 256 32.85 17.75 -10.98
C SER A 256 34.27 17.24 -11.07
N TYR A 257 34.83 16.85 -9.92
CA TYR A 257 36.16 16.27 -9.88
C TYR A 257 36.15 14.87 -10.51
N PHE A 258 37.06 14.62 -11.44
CA PHE A 258 37.36 13.28 -11.90
C PHE A 258 38.82 13.16 -12.32
N ASN A 259 39.50 12.09 -11.92
CA ASN A 259 40.86 11.75 -12.35
C ASN A 259 41.85 12.93 -12.23
N GLY A 260 41.83 13.65 -11.11
CA GLY A 260 42.75 14.76 -10.82
C GLY A 260 42.35 16.12 -11.40
N GLN A 261 41.23 16.23 -12.13
CA GLN A 261 40.80 17.48 -12.78
C GLN A 261 39.31 17.77 -12.56
N LEU A 262 38.92 19.03 -12.77
CA LEU A 262 37.51 19.44 -12.77
C LEU A 262 36.96 19.40 -14.19
N HIS A 263 35.87 18.68 -14.39
CA HIS A 263 35.20 18.52 -15.68
C HIS A 263 33.81 19.15 -15.65
N ALA A 264 33.47 19.90 -16.70
CA ALA A 264 32.16 20.51 -16.85
C ALA A 264 31.08 19.48 -17.20
N ASN A 265 29.86 19.73 -16.72
CA ASN A 265 28.64 18.99 -17.01
C ASN A 265 27.56 19.94 -17.50
N ARG A 266 26.70 19.45 -18.39
CA ARG A 266 25.43 20.09 -18.73
C ARG A 266 24.32 19.44 -17.91
N ILE A 267 23.46 20.27 -17.34
CA ILE A 267 22.36 19.84 -16.50
C ILE A 267 21.06 20.09 -17.25
N TRP A 268 20.24 19.06 -17.36
CA TRP A 268 18.93 19.15 -18.00
C TRP A 268 17.85 18.84 -16.99
N ASN A 269 16.81 19.66 -16.94
CA ASN A 269 15.66 19.41 -16.09
C ASN A 269 14.42 19.17 -16.93
N GLY A 270 13.57 18.27 -16.47
CA GLY A 270 12.25 18.01 -17.02
C GLY A 270 11.35 17.33 -16.01
N VAL A 271 10.17 16.93 -16.45
CA VAL A 271 9.19 16.20 -15.63
C VAL A 271 8.78 14.93 -16.37
N VAL A 272 8.73 13.81 -15.64
CA VAL A 272 8.33 12.50 -16.17
C VAL A 272 7.34 11.87 -15.21
N SER A 273 6.15 11.52 -15.69
CA SER A 273 5.06 10.99 -14.84
C SER A 273 4.77 11.86 -13.60
N GLY A 274 4.91 13.19 -13.72
CA GLY A 274 4.75 14.13 -12.61
C GLY A 274 5.96 14.27 -11.66
N VAL A 275 7.02 13.47 -11.86
CA VAL A 275 8.25 13.48 -11.05
C VAL A 275 9.30 14.38 -11.69
N GLY A 276 9.96 15.24 -10.90
CA GLY A 276 11.04 16.10 -11.39
C GLY A 276 12.29 15.27 -11.70
N VAL A 277 12.76 15.32 -12.95
CA VAL A 277 13.93 14.58 -13.41
C VAL A 277 15.06 15.56 -13.75
N THR A 278 16.26 15.26 -13.25
CA THR A 278 17.51 15.95 -13.62
C THR A 278 18.43 14.97 -14.35
N LEU A 279 18.84 15.33 -15.57
CA LEU A 279 19.80 14.55 -16.36
C LEU A 279 21.17 15.23 -16.33
N ILE A 280 22.20 14.46 -15.99
CA ILE A 280 23.59 14.93 -16.00
C ILE A 280 24.29 14.43 -17.25
N GLN A 281 24.79 15.37 -18.05
CA GLN A 281 25.57 15.08 -19.26
C GLN A 281 27.01 15.56 -19.10
N PRO A 282 28.01 14.66 -19.05
CA PRO A 282 29.41 15.06 -19.03
C PRO A 282 29.79 15.74 -20.35
N VAL A 283 30.51 16.86 -20.30
CA VAL A 283 30.98 17.57 -21.52
C VAL A 283 32.21 16.88 -22.10
N TYR A 284 33.21 16.60 -21.25
CA TYR A 284 34.47 15.98 -21.69
C TYR A 284 34.33 14.46 -21.85
N TYR A 285 33.63 13.81 -20.92
CA TYR A 285 33.41 12.36 -20.89
C TYR A 285 32.06 11.95 -21.49
N GLY A 286 31.53 12.70 -22.46
CA GLY A 286 30.19 12.44 -23.02
C GLY A 286 30.04 11.01 -23.58
N SER A 287 31.12 10.42 -24.10
CA SER A 287 31.15 9.04 -24.59
C SER A 287 30.92 7.97 -23.51
N MET A 288 30.96 8.33 -22.21
CA MET A 288 30.63 7.42 -21.12
C MET A 288 29.15 7.01 -21.12
N PHE A 289 28.24 7.91 -21.51
CA PHE A 289 26.80 7.67 -21.50
C PHE A 289 26.15 7.73 -22.89
N SER A 290 26.90 8.19 -23.90
CA SER A 290 26.50 8.11 -25.31
C SER A 290 26.88 6.75 -25.93
N ARG A 291 26.25 5.66 -25.45
CA ARG A 291 26.47 4.28 -25.94
C ARG A 291 25.15 3.52 -26.05
N ASP A 292 25.19 2.39 -26.76
CA ASP A 292 24.00 1.59 -27.09
C ASP A 292 23.38 0.85 -25.90
N LYS A 293 24.19 0.50 -24.89
CA LYS A 293 23.74 -0.22 -23.69
C LYS A 293 23.94 0.64 -22.45
N VAL A 294 23.13 0.38 -21.43
CA VAL A 294 23.25 1.04 -20.12
C VAL A 294 24.37 0.43 -19.29
N TYR A 295 24.43 -0.90 -19.23
CA TYR A 295 25.41 -1.69 -18.47
C TYR A 295 26.19 -2.67 -19.36
N GLY A 296 27.23 -3.29 -18.80
CA GLY A 296 28.00 -4.37 -19.41
C GLY A 296 29.30 -3.91 -20.06
N TYR A 297 29.79 -2.72 -19.72
CA TYR A 297 31.07 -2.22 -20.20
C TYR A 297 32.17 -2.41 -19.15
N SER A 298 33.41 -2.56 -19.62
CA SER A 298 34.58 -2.73 -18.76
C SER A 298 34.88 -1.52 -17.86
N ASP A 299 34.38 -0.34 -18.23
CA ASP A 299 34.54 0.92 -17.51
C ASP A 299 33.29 1.34 -16.72
N ASP A 300 32.30 0.46 -16.53
CA ASP A 300 31.05 0.80 -15.83
C ASP A 300 31.30 1.40 -14.44
N VAL A 301 32.27 0.88 -13.69
CA VAL A 301 32.62 1.43 -12.38
C VAL A 301 33.08 2.88 -12.50
N ASP A 302 33.93 3.18 -13.48
CA ASP A 302 34.52 4.51 -13.66
C ASP A 302 33.43 5.51 -14.09
N ARG A 303 32.53 5.06 -14.99
CA ARG A 303 31.36 5.81 -15.43
C ARG A 303 30.42 6.15 -14.28
N PHE A 304 30.04 5.16 -13.48
CA PHE A 304 29.09 5.37 -12.39
C PHE A 304 29.72 6.08 -11.18
N ALA A 305 31.05 5.95 -11.00
CA ALA A 305 31.80 6.78 -10.04
C ALA A 305 31.79 8.26 -10.47
N TYR A 306 32.01 8.56 -11.75
CA TYR A 306 31.87 9.91 -12.30
C TYR A 306 30.46 10.46 -12.06
N PHE A 307 29.43 9.69 -12.43
CA PHE A 307 28.04 10.11 -12.29
C PHE A 307 27.64 10.34 -10.82
N SER A 308 28.04 9.43 -9.92
CA SER A 308 27.78 9.57 -8.48
C SER A 308 28.41 10.84 -7.91
N ARG A 309 29.66 11.14 -8.31
CA ARG A 309 30.35 12.37 -7.93
C ARG A 309 29.65 13.61 -8.50
N ALA A 310 29.31 13.59 -9.78
CA ALA A 310 28.63 14.71 -10.43
C ALA A 310 27.23 14.99 -9.87
N SER A 311 26.51 13.94 -9.44
CA SER A 311 25.21 14.08 -8.78
C SER A 311 25.32 14.83 -7.45
N LEU A 312 26.32 14.49 -6.63
CA LEU A 312 26.57 15.20 -5.37
C LEU A 312 27.06 16.64 -5.59
N ASP A 313 27.97 16.86 -6.54
CA ASP A 313 28.42 18.20 -6.92
C ASP A 313 27.25 19.08 -7.39
N TYR A 314 26.31 18.52 -8.17
CA TYR A 314 25.09 19.21 -8.58
C TYR A 314 24.18 19.55 -7.38
N ILE A 315 23.92 18.59 -6.49
CA ILE A 315 23.06 18.80 -5.31
C ILE A 315 23.65 19.92 -4.43
N ALA A 316 24.94 19.85 -4.12
CA ALA A 316 25.61 20.84 -3.27
C ALA A 316 25.60 22.24 -3.89
N LYS A 317 25.92 22.35 -5.20
CA LYS A 317 25.99 23.65 -5.90
C LYS A 317 24.64 24.27 -6.18
N SER A 318 23.60 23.45 -6.37
CA SER A 318 22.23 23.94 -6.52
C SER A 318 21.63 24.42 -5.19
N GLY A 319 22.34 24.23 -4.06
CA GLY A 319 21.85 24.61 -2.74
C GLY A 319 20.68 23.76 -2.25
N LYS A 320 20.45 22.59 -2.88
CA LYS A 320 19.40 21.65 -2.47
C LYS A 320 19.80 21.01 -1.14
N GLN A 321 18.85 20.94 -0.21
CA GLN A 321 19.02 20.29 1.09
C GLN A 321 17.99 19.18 1.25
N PRO A 322 18.15 18.05 0.54
CA PRO A 322 17.22 16.95 0.66
C PRO A 322 17.26 16.36 2.07
N ASP A 323 16.10 15.99 2.60
CA ASP A 323 16.02 15.24 3.86
C ASP A 323 16.57 13.82 3.66
N VAL A 324 16.30 13.22 2.49
CA VAL A 324 16.72 11.87 2.15
C VAL A 324 17.38 11.82 0.78
N LEU A 325 18.60 11.30 0.75
CA LEU A 325 19.28 10.89 -0.47
C LEU A 325 19.13 9.38 -0.64
N HIS A 326 18.36 8.96 -1.63
CA HIS A 326 18.04 7.57 -1.87
C HIS A 326 18.84 7.03 -3.06
N ILE A 327 19.82 6.18 -2.76
CA ILE A 327 20.73 5.57 -3.73
C ILE A 327 20.31 4.14 -4.03
N HIS A 328 20.56 3.68 -5.25
CA HIS A 328 20.07 2.39 -5.76
C HIS A 328 21.19 1.55 -6.36
N ASN A 329 21.25 0.29 -5.91
CA ASN A 329 22.21 -0.74 -6.32
C ASN A 329 23.70 -0.31 -6.19
N TRP A 330 24.61 -1.13 -6.72
CA TRP A 330 26.05 -0.93 -6.60
C TRP A 330 26.55 0.28 -7.40
N GLN A 331 25.87 0.61 -8.50
CA GLN A 331 26.24 1.68 -9.43
C GLN A 331 26.33 3.03 -8.72
N THR A 332 25.41 3.29 -7.79
CA THR A 332 25.36 4.55 -7.03
C THR A 332 25.81 4.40 -5.59
N ALA A 333 26.27 3.21 -5.18
CA ALA A 333 26.68 2.93 -3.80
C ALA A 333 27.85 3.79 -3.32
N ILE A 334 28.73 4.22 -4.24
CA ILE A 334 29.88 5.10 -3.94
C ILE A 334 29.47 6.50 -3.49
N VAL A 335 28.22 6.91 -3.73
CA VAL A 335 27.64 8.14 -3.16
C VAL A 335 27.74 8.13 -1.62
N GLY A 336 27.59 6.96 -0.98
CA GLY A 336 27.72 6.81 0.47
C GLY A 336 29.04 7.38 1.03
N PRO A 337 30.19 6.78 0.73
CA PRO A 337 31.48 7.29 1.20
C PRO A 337 31.77 8.71 0.71
N LEU A 338 31.46 9.05 -0.55
CA LEU A 338 31.64 10.41 -1.08
C LEU A 338 30.88 11.45 -0.26
N PHE A 339 29.63 11.16 0.10
CA PHE A 339 28.79 12.06 0.87
C PHE A 339 29.44 12.40 2.20
N TRP A 340 29.85 11.39 2.97
CA TRP A 340 30.37 11.61 4.32
C TRP A 340 31.77 12.21 4.34
N ASP A 341 32.64 11.85 3.39
CA ASP A 341 34.02 12.32 3.40
C ASP A 341 34.17 13.70 2.74
N VAL A 342 33.32 14.04 1.76
CA VAL A 342 33.48 15.25 0.92
C VAL A 342 32.33 16.25 1.04
N PHE A 343 31.07 15.79 1.10
CA PHE A 343 29.90 16.66 0.88
C PHE A 343 29.08 17.00 2.12
N VAL A 344 29.21 16.26 3.22
CA VAL A 344 28.40 16.47 4.44
C VAL A 344 28.49 17.92 4.94
N ASN A 345 29.69 18.50 4.94
CA ASN A 345 29.95 19.86 5.40
C ASN A 345 29.64 20.95 4.34
N GLN A 346 29.08 20.58 3.18
CA GLN A 346 28.70 21.50 2.11
C GLN A 346 27.19 21.85 2.15
N GLY A 347 26.60 21.84 3.34
CA GLY A 347 25.18 22.13 3.54
C GLY A 347 24.25 20.90 3.53
N LEU A 348 24.81 19.68 3.59
CA LEU A 348 24.05 18.42 3.58
C LEU A 348 24.05 17.69 4.94
N GLU A 349 24.38 18.38 6.03
CA GLU A 349 24.49 17.80 7.38
C GLU A 349 23.18 17.15 7.87
N GLY A 350 22.04 17.73 7.44
CA GLY A 350 20.70 17.23 7.75
C GLY A 350 20.29 16.00 6.95
N THR A 351 20.91 15.77 5.78
CA THR A 351 20.52 14.71 4.85
C THR A 351 20.84 13.33 5.41
N ARG A 352 19.97 12.35 5.14
CA ARG A 352 20.18 10.94 5.47
C ARG A 352 20.22 10.09 4.21
N ILE A 353 21.07 9.07 4.21
CA ILE A 353 21.25 8.18 3.06
C ILE A 353 20.44 6.91 3.26
N LEU A 354 19.63 6.58 2.26
CA LEU A 354 18.92 5.32 2.13
C LEU A 354 19.51 4.58 0.92
N LEU A 355 19.94 3.33 1.10
CA LEU A 355 20.34 2.47 -0.01
C LEU A 355 19.26 1.43 -0.26
N THR A 356 18.83 1.26 -1.50
CA THR A 356 18.09 0.05 -1.91
C THR A 356 18.96 -0.85 -2.76
N CYS A 357 19.08 -2.11 -2.36
CA CYS A 357 19.76 -3.16 -3.09
C CYS A 357 18.73 -4.16 -3.62
N GLN A 358 18.76 -4.43 -4.92
CA GLN A 358 18.08 -5.60 -5.47
C GLN A 358 18.88 -6.86 -5.14
N GLY A 359 18.17 -7.90 -4.72
CA GLY A 359 18.72 -9.20 -4.35
C GLY A 359 19.33 -9.86 -5.57
N PHE A 360 20.60 -10.26 -5.44
CA PHE A 360 21.28 -11.06 -6.44
C PHE A 360 20.92 -12.52 -6.14
N ASP A 361 20.02 -13.09 -6.94
CA ASP A 361 19.70 -14.50 -6.79
C ASP A 361 20.98 -15.33 -6.99
N SER A 362 21.37 -16.07 -5.95
CA SER A 362 22.51 -16.99 -5.95
C SER A 362 22.17 -18.35 -6.57
N LYS A 363 20.87 -18.62 -6.79
CA LYS A 363 20.33 -19.86 -7.37
C LYS A 363 19.81 -19.68 -8.79
N ALA A 364 19.61 -18.43 -9.26
CA ALA A 364 19.54 -18.13 -10.68
C ALA A 364 20.96 -18.24 -11.28
N SER A 365 21.34 -19.50 -11.51
CA SER A 365 22.45 -20.00 -12.34
C SER A 365 23.37 -18.95 -12.96
N HIS A 366 24.61 -18.91 -12.46
CA HIS A 366 25.90 -18.80 -13.16
C HIS A 366 26.11 -17.80 -14.33
N VAL A 367 25.15 -16.95 -14.71
CA VAL A 367 25.29 -15.98 -15.80
C VAL A 367 24.80 -14.59 -15.37
N ALA A 368 23.60 -14.46 -14.77
CA ALA A 368 23.16 -13.20 -14.16
C ALA A 368 23.96 -12.86 -12.89
N SER A 369 24.20 -13.86 -12.03
CA SER A 369 25.09 -13.74 -10.87
C SER A 369 26.56 -13.53 -11.30
N PHE A 370 26.94 -13.99 -12.49
CA PHE A 370 28.28 -13.81 -13.07
C PHE A 370 28.48 -12.44 -13.75
N LEU A 371 27.40 -11.75 -14.13
CA LEU A 371 27.48 -10.43 -14.77
C LEU A 371 27.34 -9.27 -13.77
N PHE A 372 26.64 -9.42 -12.65
CA PHE A 372 26.46 -8.29 -11.72
C PHE A 372 27.33 -8.36 -10.46
N PHE A 373 27.71 -9.55 -10.00
CA PHE A 373 28.46 -9.71 -8.76
C PHE A 373 29.96 -9.34 -8.85
N PRO A 374 30.72 -9.70 -9.91
CA PRO A 374 32.11 -9.29 -10.04
C PRO A 374 32.31 -7.84 -10.51
N LEU A 375 31.24 -7.10 -10.86
CA LEU A 375 31.36 -5.72 -11.36
C LEU A 375 31.55 -4.66 -10.26
N CYS A 376 31.24 -4.96 -8.99
CA CYS A 376 31.36 -3.99 -7.89
C CYS A 376 32.71 -4.05 -7.14
N LEU A 377 33.59 -4.99 -7.53
CA LEU A 377 34.92 -5.15 -6.97
C LEU A 377 35.94 -4.41 -7.81
N VAL A 378 36.65 -3.46 -7.20
CA VAL A 378 37.69 -2.70 -7.89
C VAL A 378 38.98 -2.59 -7.10
N PRO A 379 40.12 -2.34 -7.76
CA PRO A 379 41.34 -1.93 -7.09
C PRO A 379 41.10 -0.61 -6.30
N PRO A 380 41.67 -0.46 -5.10
CA PRO A 380 41.49 0.73 -4.26
C PRO A 380 41.85 2.04 -4.97
N GLU A 381 42.84 2.02 -5.87
CA GLU A 381 43.33 3.18 -6.61
C GLU A 381 42.24 3.81 -7.49
N LYS A 382 41.24 3.02 -7.93
CA LYS A 382 40.11 3.55 -8.69
C LYS A 382 39.25 4.53 -7.90
N LEU A 383 39.30 4.51 -6.57
CA LEU A 383 38.56 5.45 -5.73
C LEU A 383 39.09 6.88 -5.85
N GLU A 384 40.38 7.05 -6.19
CA GLU A 384 40.99 8.36 -6.46
C GLU A 384 40.35 9.05 -7.66
N LEU A 385 39.78 8.28 -8.60
CA LEU A 385 39.09 8.84 -9.77
C LEU A 385 37.95 9.76 -9.36
N CYS A 386 37.20 9.43 -8.31
CA CYS A 386 36.09 10.25 -7.81
C CYS A 386 36.47 11.20 -6.65
N GLY A 387 37.74 11.18 -6.24
CA GLY A 387 38.30 12.06 -5.22
C GLY A 387 38.20 11.50 -3.80
N LEU A 388 38.03 10.19 -3.64
CA LEU A 388 38.19 9.50 -2.36
C LEU A 388 39.66 9.13 -2.16
N ASP A 389 40.14 9.17 -0.91
CA ASP A 389 41.47 8.70 -0.54
C ASP A 389 41.42 7.19 -0.23
N PRO A 390 42.03 6.31 -1.05
CA PRO A 390 42.01 4.86 -0.86
C PRO A 390 42.51 4.43 0.52
N ALA A 391 43.51 5.12 1.07
CA ALA A 391 44.08 4.75 2.36
C ALA A 391 43.07 4.92 3.51
N SER A 392 42.17 5.90 3.39
CA SER A 392 41.13 6.16 4.39
C SER A 392 39.96 5.17 4.33
N VAL A 393 39.58 4.73 3.13
CA VAL A 393 38.35 3.94 2.89
C VAL A 393 38.61 2.44 2.63
N HIS A 394 39.83 2.04 2.26
CA HIS A 394 40.22 0.63 2.05
C HIS A 394 40.51 -0.08 3.38
N ARG A 395 39.46 -0.24 4.19
CA ARG A 395 39.53 -0.89 5.51
C ARG A 395 38.40 -1.90 5.68
N ALA A 396 38.63 -2.91 6.52
CA ALA A 396 37.66 -3.98 6.79
C ALA A 396 36.31 -3.47 7.32
N ASP A 397 36.33 -2.38 8.10
CA ASP A 397 35.16 -1.68 8.65
C ASP A 397 34.52 -0.68 7.66
N ARG A 398 35.05 -0.59 6.43
CA ARG A 398 34.67 0.33 5.37
C ARG A 398 34.45 -0.42 4.06
N LEU A 399 35.18 -0.10 2.99
CA LEU A 399 34.92 -0.64 1.64
C LEU A 399 35.71 -1.91 1.32
N GLN A 400 36.67 -2.34 2.14
CA GLN A 400 37.48 -3.53 1.83
C GLN A 400 36.60 -4.78 1.68
N ASP A 401 36.77 -5.54 0.60
CA ASP A 401 35.97 -6.73 0.37
C ASP A 401 36.20 -7.81 1.45
N ASN A 402 35.15 -8.57 1.76
CA ASN A 402 35.22 -9.60 2.81
C ASN A 402 35.99 -10.85 2.36
N THR A 403 36.04 -11.13 1.05
CA THR A 403 36.65 -12.34 0.47
C THR A 403 38.02 -12.03 -0.11
N ASN A 404 38.16 -10.88 -0.78
CA ASN A 404 39.37 -10.43 -1.45
C ASN A 404 39.89 -9.12 -0.82
N PRO A 405 40.72 -9.16 0.25
CA PRO A 405 41.13 -7.97 0.99
C PRO A 405 41.92 -6.93 0.18
N GLN A 406 42.46 -7.32 -0.98
CA GLN A 406 43.16 -6.41 -1.90
C GLN A 406 42.21 -5.50 -2.69
N LEU A 407 40.93 -5.85 -2.75
CA LEU A 407 39.92 -5.14 -3.52
C LEU A 407 38.99 -4.36 -2.59
N VAL A 408 38.32 -3.37 -3.18
CA VAL A 408 37.21 -2.65 -2.56
C VAL A 408 35.90 -3.12 -3.16
N ASN A 409 34.87 -3.21 -2.32
CA ASN A 409 33.50 -3.56 -2.70
C ASN A 409 32.61 -2.32 -2.56
N LEU A 410 32.21 -1.75 -3.68
CA LEU A 410 31.41 -0.51 -3.68
C LEU A 410 30.06 -0.69 -3.00
N LEU A 411 29.43 -1.86 -3.19
CA LEU A 411 28.15 -2.18 -2.55
C LEU A 411 28.29 -2.30 -1.04
N LYS A 412 29.39 -2.89 -0.55
CA LYS A 412 29.75 -2.86 0.88
C LYS A 412 29.85 -1.43 1.38
N GLY A 413 30.51 -0.55 0.62
CA GLY A 413 30.56 0.89 0.92
C GLY A 413 29.19 1.51 1.09
N GLY A 414 28.30 1.30 0.12
CA GLY A 414 26.91 1.76 0.22
C GLY A 414 26.21 1.24 1.49
N ILE A 415 26.36 -0.05 1.81
CA ILE A 415 25.78 -0.64 3.01
C ILE A 415 26.35 0.00 4.28
N VAL A 416 27.67 0.14 4.39
CA VAL A 416 28.34 0.69 5.59
C VAL A 416 27.94 2.14 5.83
N TYR A 417 27.94 2.98 4.78
CA TYR A 417 27.73 4.42 4.89
C TYR A 417 26.25 4.87 4.85
N SER A 418 25.31 3.99 4.49
CA SER A 418 23.88 4.34 4.52
C SER A 418 23.29 4.28 5.92
N ASN A 419 22.34 5.17 6.22
CA ASN A 419 21.60 5.18 7.49
C ASN A 419 20.59 4.02 7.56
N LYS A 420 19.97 3.67 6.43
CA LYS A 420 19.09 2.51 6.27
C LYS A 420 19.39 1.82 4.95
N VAL A 421 19.18 0.51 4.93
CA VAL A 421 19.40 -0.32 3.74
C VAL A 421 18.16 -1.15 3.50
N VAL A 422 17.53 -1.00 2.35
CA VAL A 422 16.43 -1.83 1.89
C VAL A 422 16.99 -2.93 1.00
N ILE A 423 16.69 -4.18 1.32
CA ILE A 423 17.00 -5.32 0.48
C ILE A 423 15.70 -5.77 -0.18
N MET A 424 15.66 -5.68 -1.50
CA MET A 424 14.54 -6.15 -2.32
C MET A 424 14.82 -7.58 -2.77
N PRO A 425 14.17 -8.61 -2.22
CA PRO A 425 14.42 -9.99 -2.61
C PRO A 425 13.95 -10.24 -4.04
N SER A 426 14.65 -11.12 -4.76
CA SER A 426 14.27 -11.56 -6.12
C SER A 426 13.03 -12.46 -6.11
N SER A 427 12.68 -13.07 -4.97
CA SER A 427 11.48 -13.90 -4.82
C SER A 427 10.71 -13.63 -3.52
N PRO A 428 9.36 -13.68 -3.53
CA PRO A 428 8.53 -13.48 -2.33
C PRO A 428 8.75 -14.52 -1.23
N SER A 429 9.16 -15.74 -1.60
CA SER A 429 9.37 -16.87 -0.67
C SER A 429 10.65 -16.73 0.14
N GLU A 430 11.64 -15.98 -0.36
CA GLU A 430 12.88 -15.71 0.36
C GLU A 430 12.68 -14.74 1.51
N GLY A 431 11.67 -13.85 1.44
CA GLY A 431 11.29 -12.87 2.47
C GLY A 431 11.25 -13.39 3.91
N ARG A 432 11.04 -14.69 4.11
CA ARG A 432 10.86 -15.33 5.43
C ARG A 432 12.08 -16.04 5.98
N THR A 433 13.15 -16.25 5.20
CA THR A 433 14.34 -17.05 5.61
C THR A 433 15.64 -16.22 5.69
N LEU A 434 15.53 -14.90 5.68
CA LEU A 434 16.64 -13.98 5.40
C LEU A 434 17.47 -13.65 6.64
N HIS A 435 18.48 -14.48 6.88
CA HIS A 435 19.69 -14.03 7.55
C HIS A 435 21.00 -14.40 6.85
N ARG A 436 20.98 -15.24 5.80
CA ARG A 436 22.23 -15.87 5.33
C ARG A 436 22.60 -15.72 3.86
N ASN A 437 21.68 -15.50 2.91
CA ASN A 437 22.00 -15.71 1.48
C ASN A 437 21.50 -14.62 0.50
N SER A 438 21.16 -13.40 0.96
CA SER A 438 20.56 -12.37 0.07
C SER A 438 21.53 -11.77 -0.94
N ILE A 439 22.79 -11.60 -0.53
CA ILE A 439 23.86 -11.05 -1.35
C ILE A 439 25.11 -11.88 -1.01
N PRO A 440 25.58 -12.74 -1.93
CA PRO A 440 26.78 -13.54 -1.71
C PRO A 440 27.95 -12.68 -1.24
N GLY A 441 28.88 -13.20 -0.45
CA GLY A 441 30.13 -12.52 -0.04
C GLY A 441 29.97 -11.30 0.91
N LEU A 442 28.75 -10.77 1.09
CA LEU A 442 28.46 -9.66 2.00
C LEU A 442 27.76 -10.11 3.29
N GLU A 443 27.61 -11.41 3.52
CA GLU A 443 26.98 -11.98 4.71
C GLU A 443 27.61 -11.45 6.01
N PRO A 444 28.96 -11.36 6.15
CA PRO A 444 29.56 -10.78 7.34
C PRO A 444 29.18 -9.30 7.54
N THR A 445 29.16 -8.52 6.47
CA THR A 445 28.80 -7.09 6.52
C THR A 445 27.33 -6.90 6.88
N LEU A 446 26.43 -7.69 6.28
CA LEU A 446 25.01 -7.66 6.56
C LEU A 446 24.71 -8.08 8.01
N ALA A 447 25.46 -9.03 8.56
CA ALA A 447 25.33 -9.44 9.95
C ALA A 447 25.70 -8.31 10.91
N VAL A 448 26.79 -7.57 10.64
CA VAL A 448 27.21 -6.41 11.44
C VAL A 448 26.19 -5.29 11.38
N HIS A 449 25.56 -5.06 10.23
CA HIS A 449 24.62 -3.96 10.00
C HIS A 449 23.14 -4.35 10.09
N LYS A 450 22.82 -5.48 10.73
CA LYS A 450 21.46 -6.05 10.78
C LYS A 450 20.38 -5.05 11.21
N GLU A 451 20.65 -4.14 12.13
CA GLU A 451 19.67 -3.20 12.69
C GLU A 451 19.18 -2.12 11.71
N LYS A 452 19.96 -1.85 10.66
CA LYS A 452 19.59 -0.89 9.62
C LYS A 452 19.03 -1.54 8.36
N LEU A 453 18.98 -2.87 8.31
CA LEU A 453 18.40 -3.61 7.19
C LEU A 453 16.87 -3.63 7.28
N CYS A 454 16.23 -3.40 6.14
CA CYS A 454 14.80 -3.56 5.93
C CYS A 454 14.60 -4.46 4.70
N PHE A 455 13.65 -5.39 4.77
CA PHE A 455 13.29 -6.21 3.62
C PHE A 455 11.94 -5.75 3.10
N ALA A 456 11.91 -5.32 1.84
CA ALA A 456 10.69 -4.84 1.19
C ALA A 456 10.52 -5.58 -0.15
N PRO A 457 9.42 -6.33 -0.34
CA PRO A 457 9.15 -6.96 -1.63
C PRO A 457 8.80 -5.92 -2.71
N PHE A 458 8.88 -6.32 -3.98
CA PHE A 458 8.36 -5.52 -5.08
C PHE A 458 6.87 -5.23 -4.86
N GLY A 459 6.51 -3.95 -4.98
CA GLY A 459 5.12 -3.51 -5.06
C GLY A 459 4.69 -3.43 -6.52
N LEU A 460 3.41 -3.67 -6.78
CA LEU A 460 2.78 -3.40 -8.08
C LEU A 460 2.03 -2.08 -7.98
N ASP A 461 2.09 -1.28 -9.05
CA ASP A 461 1.26 -0.10 -9.18
C ASP A 461 -0.14 -0.51 -9.64
N ASN A 462 -1.08 -0.52 -8.70
CA ASN A 462 -2.47 -0.88 -8.97
C ASN A 462 -3.19 0.11 -9.90
N SER A 463 -2.64 1.30 -10.17
CA SER A 463 -3.25 2.23 -11.14
C SER A 463 -2.96 1.85 -12.59
N LYS A 464 -1.81 1.21 -12.84
CA LYS A 464 -1.40 0.74 -14.17
C LYS A 464 -1.79 -0.72 -14.41
N TRP A 465 -1.68 -1.57 -13.39
CA TRP A 465 -1.86 -3.02 -13.50
C TRP A 465 -3.18 -3.49 -12.88
N ASP A 466 -4.29 -2.81 -13.20
CA ASP A 466 -5.64 -3.17 -12.75
C ASP A 466 -6.55 -3.44 -13.96
N PRO A 467 -6.95 -4.70 -14.21
CA PRO A 467 -7.75 -5.08 -15.37
C PRO A 467 -9.15 -4.43 -15.39
N SER A 468 -9.60 -3.86 -14.27
CA SER A 468 -10.91 -3.20 -14.19
C SER A 468 -10.91 -1.80 -14.82
N ILE A 469 -9.74 -1.19 -14.97
CA ILE A 469 -9.55 0.17 -15.52
C ILE A 469 -8.54 0.23 -16.67
N ASP A 470 -7.89 -0.90 -16.99
CA ASP A 470 -6.90 -1.02 -18.05
C ASP A 470 -7.52 -0.73 -19.43
N VAL A 471 -7.03 0.33 -20.07
CA VAL A 471 -7.51 0.80 -21.39
C VAL A 471 -6.99 -0.03 -22.56
N TYR A 472 -5.97 -0.87 -22.34
CA TYR A 472 -5.37 -1.73 -23.36
C TYR A 472 -6.09 -3.06 -23.47
N LEU A 473 -6.87 -3.45 -22.45
CA LEU A 473 -7.72 -4.62 -22.52
C LEU A 473 -8.91 -4.38 -23.46
N PRO A 474 -9.25 -5.36 -24.32
CA PRO A 474 -10.46 -5.29 -25.16
C PRO A 474 -11.74 -5.05 -24.36
N GLU A 475 -11.82 -5.67 -23.17
CA GLU A 475 -12.91 -5.51 -22.22
C GLU A 475 -12.35 -5.63 -20.80
N ASN A 476 -12.76 -4.74 -19.91
CA ASN A 476 -12.30 -4.75 -18.53
C ASN A 476 -12.92 -5.92 -17.74
N TYR A 477 -12.19 -6.41 -16.75
CA TYR A 477 -12.66 -7.45 -15.85
C TYR A 477 -12.13 -7.26 -14.43
N SER A 478 -12.80 -7.86 -13.46
CA SER A 478 -12.43 -7.80 -12.04
C SER A 478 -12.58 -9.16 -11.39
N ALA A 479 -12.16 -9.27 -10.12
CA ALA A 479 -12.39 -10.47 -9.33
C ALA A 479 -13.89 -10.76 -9.14
N GLU A 480 -14.73 -9.71 -9.13
CA GLU A 480 -16.17 -9.79 -9.00
C GLU A 480 -16.89 -10.01 -10.35
N ASP A 481 -16.33 -9.53 -11.46
CA ASP A 481 -16.87 -9.72 -12.81
C ASP A 481 -15.81 -10.21 -13.80
N ILE A 482 -15.81 -11.53 -14.03
CA ILE A 482 -14.85 -12.21 -14.92
C ILE A 482 -15.29 -12.26 -16.39
N LYS A 483 -16.44 -11.67 -16.77
CA LYS A 483 -16.98 -11.81 -18.14
C LYS A 483 -16.02 -11.27 -19.20
N GLY A 484 -15.40 -10.11 -18.94
CA GLY A 484 -14.43 -9.48 -19.83
C GLY A 484 -13.23 -10.39 -20.14
N LYS A 485 -12.83 -11.24 -19.18
CA LYS A 485 -11.69 -12.16 -19.34
C LYS A 485 -11.86 -13.11 -20.53
N SER A 486 -13.09 -13.57 -20.81
CA SER A 486 -13.36 -14.45 -21.95
C SER A 486 -13.11 -13.76 -23.30
N ILE A 487 -13.38 -12.46 -23.39
CA ILE A 487 -13.17 -11.64 -24.58
C ILE A 487 -11.68 -11.35 -24.76
N CYS A 488 -10.99 -10.95 -23.68
CA CYS A 488 -9.54 -10.78 -23.68
C CYS A 488 -8.80 -12.06 -24.09
N LYS A 489 -9.30 -13.22 -23.63
CA LYS A 489 -8.75 -14.54 -23.96
C LYS A 489 -8.91 -14.90 -25.44
N ALA A 490 -10.12 -14.71 -25.99
CA ALA A 490 -10.37 -14.94 -27.41
C ALA A 490 -9.51 -14.01 -28.29
N GLU A 491 -9.37 -12.74 -27.88
CA GLU A 491 -8.50 -11.79 -28.55
C GLU A 491 -7.03 -12.22 -28.51
N LEU A 492 -6.55 -12.68 -27.35
CA LEU A 492 -5.19 -13.20 -27.21
C LEU A 492 -4.98 -14.41 -28.14
N GLN A 493 -5.90 -15.38 -28.15
CA GLN A 493 -5.84 -16.53 -29.06
C GLN A 493 -5.76 -16.08 -30.52
N ARG A 494 -6.62 -15.13 -30.93
CA ARG A 494 -6.64 -14.58 -32.28
C ARG A 494 -5.33 -13.88 -32.66
N GLN A 495 -4.79 -13.03 -31.78
CA GLN A 495 -3.51 -12.35 -32.00
C GLN A 495 -2.33 -13.33 -32.08
N LEU A 496 -2.44 -14.44 -31.35
CA LEU A 496 -1.46 -15.51 -31.35
C LEU A 496 -1.72 -16.56 -32.43
N GLY A 497 -2.78 -16.45 -33.23
CA GLY A 497 -3.14 -17.45 -34.23
C GLY A 497 -3.37 -18.84 -33.63
N LEU A 498 -3.77 -18.90 -32.36
CA LEU A 498 -4.19 -20.11 -31.66
C LEU A 498 -5.66 -20.40 -32.02
N VAL A 499 -6.10 -21.64 -31.85
CA VAL A 499 -7.52 -21.99 -31.95
C VAL A 499 -8.30 -21.19 -30.91
N GLU A 500 -9.27 -20.40 -31.39
CA GLU A 500 -10.20 -19.66 -30.55
C GLU A 500 -11.16 -20.63 -29.86
N ASP A 501 -10.89 -20.92 -28.60
CA ASP A 501 -11.76 -21.71 -27.73
C ASP A 501 -11.71 -21.17 -26.30
N VAL A 502 -12.84 -20.64 -25.85
CA VAL A 502 -13.01 -20.04 -24.52
C VAL A 502 -12.85 -21.09 -23.41
N SER A 503 -13.13 -22.37 -23.70
CA SER A 503 -13.06 -23.47 -22.74
C SER A 503 -11.65 -24.02 -22.52
N THR A 504 -10.76 -23.84 -23.50
CA THR A 504 -9.35 -24.25 -23.45
C THR A 504 -8.54 -23.37 -22.49
N THR A 505 -7.85 -23.93 -21.50
CA THR A 505 -7.09 -23.12 -20.50
C THR A 505 -5.82 -22.55 -21.11
N ILE A 506 -5.56 -21.23 -20.96
CA ILE A 506 -4.30 -20.62 -21.41
C ILE A 506 -3.31 -20.48 -20.24
N VAL A 507 -2.15 -21.11 -20.37
CA VAL A 507 -1.03 -21.00 -19.44
C VAL A 507 0.02 -20.07 -20.04
N GLY A 508 0.22 -18.91 -19.42
CA GLY A 508 1.29 -17.97 -19.76
C GLY A 508 2.53 -18.22 -18.93
N CYS A 509 3.64 -18.52 -19.58
CA CYS A 509 4.95 -18.69 -18.96
C CYS A 509 5.89 -17.57 -19.42
N ILE A 510 6.33 -16.71 -18.50
CA ILE A 510 7.29 -15.64 -18.82
C ILE A 510 8.64 -16.00 -18.19
N PHE A 511 9.66 -16.14 -19.04
CA PHE A 511 11.02 -16.44 -18.63
C PHE A 511 11.96 -15.29 -19.00
N SER A 512 12.66 -14.74 -18.00
CA SER A 512 13.67 -13.70 -18.21
C SER A 512 15.00 -14.26 -18.74
N GLU A 513 15.37 -15.50 -18.37
CA GLU A 513 16.63 -16.13 -18.78
C GLU A 513 16.56 -17.65 -18.96
N ILE A 514 17.47 -18.14 -19.82
CA ILE A 514 17.76 -19.53 -20.22
C ILE A 514 17.94 -20.46 -19.02
N SER A 515 18.60 -19.97 -17.98
CA SER A 515 19.11 -20.77 -16.88
C SER A 515 18.05 -21.10 -15.82
N GLY A 516 16.88 -20.45 -15.91
CA GLY A 516 15.70 -20.71 -15.09
C GLY A 516 14.72 -21.73 -15.68
N VAL A 517 14.93 -22.14 -16.94
CA VAL A 517 14.04 -23.10 -17.62
C VAL A 517 14.53 -24.52 -17.34
N ASP A 518 13.90 -25.20 -16.38
CA ASP A 518 14.02 -26.66 -16.29
C ASP A 518 13.19 -27.29 -17.40
N LEU A 519 13.85 -27.45 -18.54
CA LEU A 519 13.23 -28.03 -19.72
C LEU A 519 12.66 -29.43 -19.45
N GLN A 520 13.23 -30.18 -18.50
CA GLN A 520 12.68 -31.50 -18.13
C GLN A 520 11.40 -31.36 -17.31
N SER A 521 11.35 -30.43 -16.35
CA SER A 521 10.12 -30.12 -15.61
C SER A 521 9.03 -29.57 -16.54
N LEU A 522 9.38 -28.68 -17.48
CA LEU A 522 8.45 -28.18 -18.49
C LEU A 522 7.95 -29.32 -19.39
N LYS A 523 8.84 -30.14 -19.96
CA LYS A 523 8.48 -31.35 -20.73
C LYS A 523 7.57 -32.29 -19.93
N SER A 524 7.77 -32.40 -18.61
CA SER A 524 6.93 -33.23 -17.74
C SER A 524 5.55 -32.63 -17.48
N LEU A 525 5.45 -31.31 -17.26
CA LEU A 525 4.19 -30.59 -17.09
C LEU A 525 3.35 -30.74 -18.35
N VAL A 526 3.97 -30.46 -19.50
CA VAL A 526 3.39 -30.61 -20.83
C VAL A 526 2.80 -32.01 -21.06
N ARG A 527 3.56 -33.07 -20.74
CA ARG A 527 3.08 -34.46 -20.86
C ARG A 527 1.91 -34.78 -19.93
N ARG A 528 1.83 -34.15 -18.75
CA ARG A 528 0.69 -34.33 -17.83
C ARG A 528 -0.54 -33.59 -18.33
N THR A 529 -0.36 -32.40 -18.88
CA THR A 529 -1.45 -31.54 -19.36
C THR A 529 -1.97 -31.93 -20.74
N ALA A 530 -1.27 -32.75 -21.51
CA ALA A 530 -1.72 -33.23 -22.84
C ALA A 530 -3.09 -33.94 -22.84
N LYS A 531 -3.53 -34.44 -21.67
CA LYS A 531 -4.87 -35.03 -21.50
C LYS A 531 -6.00 -33.99 -21.45
N ASN A 532 -5.69 -32.73 -21.12
CA ASN A 532 -6.62 -31.62 -20.99
C ASN A 532 -6.44 -30.64 -22.17
N ASP A 533 -7.49 -29.93 -22.56
CA ASP A 533 -7.41 -28.88 -23.59
C ASP A 533 -6.75 -27.62 -22.99
N VAL A 534 -5.43 -27.55 -23.14
CA VAL A 534 -4.56 -26.50 -22.56
C VAL A 534 -3.64 -25.94 -23.64
N GLN A 535 -3.57 -24.62 -23.74
CA GLN A 535 -2.65 -23.86 -24.60
C GLN A 535 -1.54 -23.24 -23.77
N PHE A 536 -0.30 -23.27 -24.27
CA PHE A 536 0.85 -22.67 -23.60
C PHE A 536 1.43 -21.52 -24.42
N VAL A 537 1.52 -20.36 -23.79
CA VAL A 537 2.20 -19.19 -24.35
C VAL A 537 3.49 -18.99 -23.58
N ILE A 538 4.63 -19.17 -24.25
CA ILE A 538 5.95 -19.00 -23.64
C ILE A 538 6.59 -17.73 -24.17
N MET A 539 6.84 -16.78 -23.28
CA MET A 539 7.55 -15.55 -23.59
C MET A 539 8.97 -15.63 -23.05
N MET A 540 9.95 -15.30 -23.90
CA MET A 540 11.36 -15.24 -23.51
C MET A 540 11.93 -13.85 -23.81
N MET A 541 12.65 -13.29 -22.84
CA MET A 541 13.29 -11.97 -22.96
C MET A 541 14.61 -11.99 -23.74
N ASN A 542 15.22 -13.17 -23.95
CA ASN A 542 16.50 -13.32 -24.65
C ASN A 542 16.40 -14.40 -25.75
N GLU A 543 16.93 -14.10 -26.95
CA GLU A 543 16.98 -14.98 -28.11
C GLU A 543 18.02 -16.12 -27.97
N ASP A 544 17.83 -17.04 -27.01
CA ASP A 544 18.63 -18.26 -27.05
C ASP A 544 18.06 -19.24 -28.07
N GLN A 545 18.62 -19.19 -29.27
CA GLN A 545 18.25 -20.10 -30.36
C GLN A 545 18.42 -21.59 -30.00
N MET A 546 19.24 -21.96 -29.01
CA MET A 546 19.33 -23.35 -28.57
C MET A 546 18.09 -23.80 -27.82
N ILE A 547 17.53 -22.96 -26.94
CA ILE A 547 16.30 -23.29 -26.21
C ILE A 547 15.11 -23.29 -27.15
N ILE A 548 15.01 -22.30 -28.04
CA ILE A 548 13.92 -22.24 -29.03
C ILE A 548 13.90 -23.55 -29.82
N LYS A 549 15.05 -24.01 -30.32
CA LYS A 549 15.17 -25.30 -31.03
C LYS A 549 14.84 -26.51 -30.16
N GLU A 550 15.22 -26.51 -28.89
CA GLU A 550 14.89 -27.60 -27.95
C GLU A 550 13.39 -27.65 -27.62
N LEU A 551 12.72 -26.49 -27.54
CA LEU A 551 11.27 -26.36 -27.34
C LEU A 551 10.50 -26.77 -28.59
N GLU A 552 10.92 -26.30 -29.77
CA GLU A 552 10.37 -26.73 -31.07
C GLU A 552 10.50 -28.24 -31.26
N LYS A 553 11.68 -28.80 -30.93
CA LYS A 553 11.89 -30.26 -30.97
C LYS A 553 11.00 -31.00 -29.98
N ALA A 554 10.78 -30.45 -28.79
CA ALA A 554 9.89 -31.03 -27.81
C ALA A 554 8.43 -31.03 -28.32
N GLN A 555 7.98 -29.94 -28.95
CA GLN A 555 6.68 -29.83 -29.59
C GLN A 555 6.51 -30.92 -30.68
N ASP A 556 7.47 -31.03 -31.59
CA ASP A 556 7.48 -32.06 -32.65
C ASP A 556 7.38 -33.49 -32.08
N GLU A 557 8.08 -33.77 -30.99
CA GLU A 557 8.06 -35.09 -30.32
C GLU A 557 6.71 -35.41 -29.67
N ILE A 558 5.97 -34.39 -29.23
CA ILE A 558 4.67 -34.52 -28.57
C ILE A 558 3.55 -34.65 -29.61
N GLU A 559 3.54 -33.80 -30.63
CA GLU A 559 2.55 -33.84 -31.72
C GLU A 559 2.57 -35.20 -32.44
N LYS A 560 3.76 -35.76 -32.67
CA LYS A 560 3.92 -37.09 -33.28
C LYS A 560 3.41 -38.25 -32.43
N LYS A 561 3.28 -38.09 -31.11
CA LYS A 561 2.92 -39.17 -30.18
C LYS A 561 1.45 -39.20 -29.81
N ASP A 562 0.82 -38.05 -29.59
CA ASP A 562 -0.57 -37.98 -29.10
C ASP A 562 -1.60 -37.64 -30.19
N GLY A 563 -1.17 -37.25 -31.40
CA GLY A 563 -2.06 -36.93 -32.52
C GLY A 563 -2.98 -35.72 -32.27
N ARG A 564 -2.82 -35.01 -31.15
CA ARG A 564 -3.47 -33.75 -30.83
C ARG A 564 -2.57 -32.60 -31.24
N LEU A 565 -3.17 -31.56 -31.83
CA LEU A 565 -2.47 -30.32 -32.20
C LEU A 565 -2.07 -29.60 -30.90
N TRP A 566 -0.76 -29.47 -30.68
CA TRP A 566 -0.21 -28.78 -29.52
C TRP A 566 0.23 -27.40 -29.98
N GLU A 567 -0.51 -26.35 -29.63
CA GLU A 567 -0.15 -25.01 -30.07
C GLU A 567 0.76 -24.34 -29.05
N LEU A 568 2.06 -24.56 -29.23
CA LEU A 568 3.10 -23.82 -28.54
C LEU A 568 3.43 -22.57 -29.35
N LYS A 569 3.26 -21.39 -28.74
CA LYS A 569 3.77 -20.15 -29.33
C LYS A 569 4.87 -19.56 -28.47
N ILE A 570 6.06 -19.47 -29.06
CA ILE A 570 7.22 -18.79 -28.49
C ILE A 570 7.19 -17.36 -28.99
N MET A 571 7.25 -16.41 -28.08
CA MET A 571 7.27 -14.99 -28.40
C MET A 571 8.48 -14.31 -27.79
N GLU A 572 9.02 -13.35 -28.53
CA GLU A 572 9.89 -12.33 -27.97
C GLU A 572 9.09 -11.42 -27.04
N ALA A 573 9.67 -11.09 -25.90
CA ALA A 573 9.04 -10.20 -24.93
C ALA A 573 9.06 -8.75 -25.45
N MET A 574 8.08 -8.40 -26.29
CA MET A 574 7.76 -7.02 -26.60
C MET A 574 6.25 -6.80 -26.52
N GLU A 575 5.87 -5.85 -25.64
CA GLU A 575 4.69 -4.97 -25.76
C GLU A 575 3.29 -5.62 -25.87
N LYS A 576 3.05 -6.79 -25.27
CA LYS A 576 1.69 -7.36 -25.26
C LYS A 576 1.21 -7.76 -23.87
N ASP A 577 0.06 -7.21 -23.50
CA ASP A 577 -0.66 -7.57 -22.29
C ASP A 577 -1.19 -9.01 -22.40
N LEU A 578 -0.66 -9.89 -21.55
CA LEU A 578 -0.98 -11.30 -21.59
C LEU A 578 -2.16 -11.62 -20.67
N CYS A 579 -3.37 -11.69 -21.22
CA CYS A 579 -4.56 -12.15 -20.49
C CYS A 579 -4.61 -13.69 -20.41
N CYS A 580 -3.79 -14.28 -19.53
CA CYS A 580 -3.75 -15.73 -19.31
C CYS A 580 -4.66 -16.22 -18.16
N ASP A 581 -5.02 -17.51 -18.18
CA ASP A 581 -5.78 -18.15 -17.10
C ASP A 581 -4.87 -18.52 -15.93
N VAL A 582 -3.68 -19.01 -16.25
CA VAL A 582 -2.64 -19.37 -15.28
C VAL A 582 -1.34 -18.67 -15.69
N HIS A 583 -0.77 -17.90 -14.78
CA HIS A 583 0.54 -17.30 -14.97
C HIS A 583 1.59 -18.09 -14.19
N VAL A 584 2.67 -18.47 -14.88
CA VAL A 584 3.79 -19.20 -14.30
C VAL A 584 5.03 -18.31 -14.35
N SER A 585 5.40 -17.75 -13.20
CA SER A 585 6.71 -17.12 -13.01
C SER A 585 7.61 -18.03 -12.16
N ALA A 586 8.79 -18.32 -12.70
CA ALA A 586 9.89 -19.08 -12.08
C ALA A 586 9.69 -20.59 -11.74
N TYR A 587 10.85 -21.26 -11.68
CA TYR A 587 11.12 -22.70 -11.54
C TYR A 587 10.29 -23.47 -10.48
N THR A 588 10.02 -22.86 -9.32
CA THR A 588 9.33 -23.52 -8.20
C THR A 588 7.84 -23.71 -8.43
N SER A 589 7.23 -22.87 -9.27
CA SER A 589 5.80 -22.95 -9.58
C SER A 589 5.49 -24.15 -10.47
N ILE A 590 6.37 -24.47 -11.42
CA ILE A 590 6.20 -25.58 -12.39
C ILE A 590 6.23 -26.96 -11.71
N LYS A 591 7.01 -27.14 -10.64
CA LYS A 591 7.05 -28.42 -9.91
C LYS A 591 5.80 -28.69 -9.07
N ASN A 592 5.08 -27.64 -8.69
CA ASN A 592 3.87 -27.70 -7.86
C ASN A 592 2.57 -27.72 -8.68
N LEU A 593 2.65 -27.40 -9.98
CA LEU A 593 1.64 -27.64 -11.02
C LEU A 593 1.71 -29.09 -11.52
#